data_AF-A0A956L835-F1
#
_entry.id   AF-A0A956L835-F1
#
_cell.length_a   1.000
_cell.length_b   1.000
_cell.length_c   1.000
_cell.angle_alpha   90.00
_cell.angle_beta   90.00
_cell.angle_gamma   90.00
#
_symmetry.space_group_name_H-M   'P 1'
#
loop_
_entity.id
_entity.type
_entity.pdbx_description
1 polymer ?
#
loop_
_entity_poly.entity_id
_entity_poly.type
_entity_poly.pdbx_seq_one_letter_code
_entity_poly.pdbx_strand_id
1 'polypeptide(L)'
;DREREANREREANREASREREARDPEPSAPSEPPSSTLTAERELVAKAWRALAQGNTAGALAVADEHARRFEHGLLAPERDAVETIARCRRGEGEGPGRAAAFHRAHPGSPLADRVDDACLPTTK
;
A
#
# COMPACT_ATOMS: atom_id res chain seq x y z
N ASP A 1 -27.24 12.55 54.54
CA ASP A 1 -26.20 13.12 53.65
C ASP A 1 -25.48 12.15 52.71
N ARG A 2 -25.46 10.83 52.91
CA ARG A 2 -24.76 9.89 51.99
C ARG A 2 -25.39 9.72 50.60
N GLU A 3 -26.71 9.78 50.47
CA GLU A 3 -27.40 9.61 49.17
C GLU A 3 -27.16 10.77 48.20
N ARG A 4 -27.01 11.99 48.73
CA ARG A 4 -26.74 13.19 47.91
C ARG A 4 -25.33 13.17 47.32
N GLU A 5 -24.38 12.60 48.05
CA GLU A 5 -22.99 12.44 47.64
C GLU A 5 -22.86 11.37 46.56
N ALA A 6 -23.52 10.21 46.76
CA ALA A 6 -23.57 9.14 45.77
C ALA A 6 -24.27 9.53 44.46
N ASN A 7 -25.23 10.46 44.50
CA ASN A 7 -25.90 10.94 43.28
C ASN A 7 -25.00 11.90 42.48
N ARG A 8 -24.20 12.74 43.17
CA ARG A 8 -23.24 13.65 42.52
C ARG A 8 -22.10 12.90 41.82
N GLU A 9 -21.60 11.83 42.41
CA GLU A 9 -20.56 11.00 41.79
C GLU A 9 -21.05 10.32 40.50
N ARG A 10 -22.33 9.91 40.46
CA ARG A 10 -22.94 9.31 39.26
C ARG A 10 -23.16 10.33 38.14
N GLU A 11 -23.52 11.56 38.50
CA GLU A 11 -23.67 12.66 37.55
C GLU A 11 -22.33 13.08 36.96
N ALA A 12 -21.29 13.22 37.81
CA ALA A 12 -19.93 13.53 37.37
C ALA A 12 -19.34 12.44 36.46
N ASN A 13 -19.60 11.16 36.75
CA ASN A 13 -19.15 10.05 35.89
C ASN A 13 -19.88 10.03 34.53
N ARG A 14 -21.17 10.41 34.50
CA ARG A 14 -21.94 10.53 33.25
C ARG A 14 -21.47 11.68 32.36
N GLU A 15 -21.11 12.82 32.94
CA GLU A 15 -20.54 13.96 32.20
C GLU A 15 -19.15 13.61 31.65
N ALA A 16 -18.31 12.94 32.44
CA ALA A 16 -17.00 12.46 31.99
C ALA A 16 -17.08 11.40 30.87
N SER A 17 -18.13 10.57 30.86
CA SER A 17 -18.38 9.64 29.74
C SER A 17 -18.86 10.36 28.47
N ARG A 18 -19.70 11.40 28.59
CA ARG A 18 -20.18 12.19 27.44
C ARG A 18 -19.06 13.00 26.77
N GLU A 19 -18.10 13.49 27.54
CA GLU A 19 -16.97 14.26 26.99
C GLU A 19 -15.90 13.38 26.31
N ARG A 20 -15.84 12.09 26.65
CA ARG A 20 -15.04 11.09 25.90
C ARG A 20 -15.72 10.68 24.59
N GLU A 21 -17.05 10.60 24.57
CA GLU A 21 -17.84 10.27 23.38
C GLU A 21 -17.85 11.41 22.35
N ALA A 22 -17.65 12.66 22.77
CA ALA A 22 -17.50 13.81 21.88
C ALA A 22 -16.10 13.95 21.24
N ARG A 23 -15.18 13.03 21.52
CA ARG A 23 -13.83 12.97 20.91
C ARG A 23 -13.65 11.81 19.94
N ASP A 24 -14.75 11.29 19.41
CA ASP A 24 -14.73 10.31 18.32
C ASP A 24 -14.22 11.00 17.04
N PRO A 25 -13.07 10.61 16.46
CA PRO A 25 -12.75 11.04 15.11
C PRO A 25 -13.76 10.42 14.15
N GLU A 26 -14.19 11.23 13.18
CA GLU A 26 -15.08 10.96 12.05
C GLU A 26 -15.20 9.49 11.57
N PRO A 27 -16.37 9.12 11.03
CA PRO A 27 -16.76 7.74 10.78
C PRO A 27 -15.70 7.05 9.93
N SER A 28 -15.06 6.03 10.51
CA SER A 28 -14.32 5.05 9.75
C SER A 28 -15.25 4.54 8.64
N ALA A 29 -14.87 4.82 7.39
CA ALA A 29 -15.52 4.28 6.21
C ALA A 29 -15.78 2.77 6.43
N PRO A 30 -16.89 2.23 5.89
CA PRO A 30 -17.21 0.82 6.06
C PRO A 30 -15.96 -0.01 5.75
N SER A 31 -15.51 -0.79 6.72
CA SER A 31 -14.40 -1.73 6.53
C SER A 31 -14.87 -2.71 5.46
N GLU A 32 -14.51 -2.42 4.21
CA GLU A 32 -14.70 -3.32 3.10
C GLU A 32 -14.16 -4.69 3.50
N PRO A 33 -14.88 -5.79 3.20
CA PRO A 33 -14.40 -7.11 3.54
C PRO A 33 -13.02 -7.31 2.89
N PRO A 34 -12.07 -7.99 3.56
CA PRO A 34 -10.71 -8.14 3.06
C PRO A 34 -10.63 -8.74 1.65
N SER A 35 -11.66 -9.49 1.23
CA SER A 35 -11.81 -10.03 -0.12
C SER A 35 -12.07 -8.97 -1.21
N SER A 36 -12.80 -7.89 -0.93
CA SER A 36 -13.02 -6.81 -1.90
C SER A 36 -11.76 -5.97 -2.07
N THR A 37 -11.00 -5.73 -0.99
CA THR A 37 -9.71 -5.03 -1.04
C THR A 37 -8.69 -5.79 -1.90
N LEU A 38 -8.52 -7.09 -1.68
CA LEU A 38 -7.58 -7.90 -2.47
C LEU A 38 -7.98 -7.97 -3.95
N THR A 39 -9.29 -8.00 -4.25
CA THR A 39 -9.78 -7.98 -5.64
C THR A 39 -9.40 -6.67 -6.32
N ALA A 40 -9.60 -5.53 -5.65
CA ALA A 40 -9.26 -4.21 -6.18
C ALA A 40 -7.73 -4.02 -6.34
N GLU A 41 -6.92 -4.50 -5.39
CA GLU A 41 -5.46 -4.49 -5.52
C GLU A 41 -5.01 -5.28 -6.75
N ARG A 42 -5.55 -6.50 -6.93
CA ARG A 42 -5.21 -7.39 -8.04
C ARG A 42 -5.53 -6.77 -9.40
N GLU A 43 -6.63 -6.04 -9.51
CA GLU A 43 -7.01 -5.34 -10.74
C GLU A 43 -5.97 -4.27 -11.14
N LEU A 44 -5.52 -3.46 -10.18
CA LEU A 44 -4.49 -2.44 -10.44
C LEU A 44 -3.14 -3.09 -10.79
N VAL A 45 -2.69 -4.08 -10.03
CA VAL A 45 -1.44 -4.79 -10.31
C VAL A 45 -1.48 -5.46 -11.68
N ALA A 46 -2.57 -6.14 -12.03
CA ALA A 46 -2.73 -6.75 -13.35
C ALA A 46 -2.71 -5.71 -14.48
N LYS A 47 -3.34 -4.55 -14.27
CA LYS A 47 -3.31 -3.42 -15.23
C LYS A 47 -1.88 -2.90 -15.41
N ALA A 48 -1.11 -2.78 -14.34
CA ALA A 48 0.28 -2.32 -14.38
C ALA A 48 1.18 -3.32 -15.15
N TRP A 49 1.02 -4.63 -14.90
CA TRP A 49 1.72 -5.68 -15.67
C TRP A 49 1.36 -5.66 -17.16
N ARG A 50 0.09 -5.44 -17.51
CA ARG A 50 -0.34 -5.31 -18.92
C ARG A 50 0.31 -4.11 -19.60
N ALA A 51 0.42 -2.97 -18.90
CA ALA A 51 1.11 -1.80 -19.42
C ALA A 51 2.61 -2.09 -19.69
N LEU A 52 3.29 -2.80 -18.79
CA LEU A 52 4.66 -3.28 -19.01
C LEU A 52 4.79 -4.20 -20.22
N ALA A 53 3.84 -5.13 -20.40
CA ALA A 53 3.85 -6.05 -21.54
C ALA A 53 3.68 -5.31 -22.88
N GLN A 54 3.01 -4.17 -22.87
CA GLN A 54 2.82 -3.30 -24.04
C GLN A 54 3.96 -2.29 -24.25
N GLY A 55 5.00 -2.32 -23.42
CA GLY A 55 6.10 -1.34 -23.45
C GLY A 55 5.73 0.04 -22.89
N ASN A 56 4.52 0.22 -22.36
CA ASN A 56 4.06 1.48 -21.79
C ASN A 56 4.56 1.63 -20.33
N THR A 57 5.84 1.94 -20.18
CA THR A 57 6.49 2.11 -18.86
C THR A 57 5.90 3.28 -18.07
N ALA A 58 5.53 4.38 -18.72
CA ALA A 58 4.88 5.53 -18.07
C ALA A 58 3.50 5.15 -17.51
N GLY A 59 2.70 4.40 -18.27
CA GLY A 59 1.40 3.90 -17.81
C GLY A 59 1.53 2.89 -16.67
N ALA A 60 2.54 2.01 -16.70
CA ALA A 60 2.81 1.08 -15.62
C ALA A 60 3.13 1.82 -14.30
N LEU A 61 3.98 2.85 -14.37
CA LEU A 61 4.31 3.70 -13.23
C LEU A 61 3.09 4.44 -12.69
N ALA A 62 2.27 5.04 -13.55
CA ALA A 62 1.08 5.75 -13.12
C ALA A 62 0.07 4.85 -12.37
N VAL A 63 -0.08 3.59 -12.81
CA VAL A 63 -0.94 2.61 -12.15
C VAL A 63 -0.32 2.11 -10.83
N ALA A 64 0.99 1.90 -10.77
CA ALA A 64 1.69 1.53 -9.54
C ALA A 64 1.55 2.64 -8.47
N ASP A 65 1.69 3.90 -8.87
CA ASP A 65 1.45 5.08 -8.04
C ASP A 65 0.00 5.16 -7.53
N GLU A 66 -0.98 4.79 -8.37
CA GLU A 66 -2.38 4.70 -7.95
C GLU A 66 -2.57 3.63 -6.88
N HIS A 67 -1.97 2.45 -7.07
CA HIS A 67 -2.01 1.38 -6.08
C HIS A 67 -1.37 1.85 -4.75
N ALA A 68 -0.20 2.49 -4.78
CA ALA A 68 0.46 3.00 -3.57
C ALA A 68 -0.41 4.00 -2.78
N ARG A 69 -1.13 4.90 -3.47
CA ARG A 69 -2.03 5.87 -2.81
C ARG A 69 -3.27 5.22 -2.21
N ARG A 70 -3.81 4.18 -2.85
CA ARG A 70 -5.05 3.50 -2.41
C ARG A 70 -4.78 2.40 -1.39
N PHE A 71 -3.61 1.79 -1.46
CA PHE A 71 -3.22 0.59 -0.71
C PHE A 71 -1.76 0.73 -0.23
N GLU A 72 -1.50 1.73 0.62
CA GLU A 72 -0.15 2.04 1.12
C GLU A 72 0.53 0.82 1.73
N HIS A 73 -0.23 0.01 2.48
CA HIS A 73 0.19 -1.25 3.08
C HIS A 73 -0.56 -2.46 2.49
N GLY A 74 -0.88 -2.40 1.20
CA GLY A 74 -1.62 -3.44 0.49
C GLY A 74 -0.89 -4.79 0.44
N LEU A 75 -1.67 -5.88 0.33
CA LEU A 75 -1.12 -7.24 0.27
C LEU A 75 -0.26 -7.47 -0.99
N LEU A 76 -0.52 -6.71 -2.07
CA LEU A 76 0.21 -6.82 -3.32
C LEU A 76 1.24 -5.68 -3.52
N ALA A 77 1.72 -5.10 -2.42
CA ALA A 77 2.83 -4.14 -2.45
C ALA A 77 4.12 -4.73 -3.10
N PRO A 78 4.52 -6.00 -2.88
CA PRO A 78 5.69 -6.57 -3.56
C PRO A 78 5.56 -6.58 -5.09
N GLU A 79 4.36 -6.91 -5.62
CA GLU A 79 4.09 -6.90 -7.05
C GLU A 79 4.11 -5.48 -7.61
N ARG A 80 3.55 -4.50 -6.89
CA ARG A 80 3.63 -3.09 -7.26
C ARG A 80 5.10 -2.65 -7.36
N ASP A 81 5.90 -2.94 -6.34
CA ASP A 81 7.30 -2.52 -6.27
C ASP A 81 8.14 -3.16 -7.39
N ALA A 82 7.85 -4.42 -7.75
CA ALA A 82 8.48 -5.08 -8.88
C ALA A 82 8.13 -4.41 -10.21
N VAL A 83 6.85 -4.08 -10.43
CA VAL A 83 6.40 -3.36 -11.63
C VAL A 83 7.08 -2.01 -11.75
N GLU A 84 7.12 -1.25 -10.65
CA GLU A 84 7.77 0.06 -10.63
C GLU A 84 9.27 -0.06 -10.97
N THR A 85 9.95 -0.99 -10.33
CA THR A 85 11.38 -1.25 -10.55
C THR A 85 11.66 -1.59 -12.01
N ILE A 86 10.92 -2.55 -12.58
CA ILE A 86 11.04 -2.96 -13.99
C ILE A 86 10.75 -1.79 -14.94
N ALA A 87 9.70 -1.00 -14.67
CA ALA A 87 9.36 0.15 -15.50
C ALA A 87 10.47 1.20 -15.51
N ARG A 88 11.06 1.51 -14.35
CA ARG A 88 12.18 2.47 -14.22
C ARG A 88 13.43 1.97 -14.93
N CYS A 89 13.76 0.68 -14.78
CA CYS A 89 14.91 0.09 -15.45
C CYS A 89 14.74 0.13 -16.98
N ARG A 90 13.56 -0.20 -17.50
CA ARG A 90 13.27 -0.14 -18.94
C ARG A 90 13.26 1.28 -19.52
N ARG A 91 13.00 2.30 -18.71
CA ARG A 91 13.12 3.72 -19.14
C ARG A 91 14.58 4.20 -19.21
N GLY A 92 15.53 3.46 -18.64
CA GLY A 92 16.94 3.87 -18.59
C GLY A 92 17.21 5.04 -17.64
N GLU A 93 16.33 5.29 -16.66
CA GLU A 93 16.47 6.41 -15.72
C GLU A 93 17.52 6.12 -14.63
N GLY A 94 18.78 5.87 -14.98
CA GLY A 94 19.89 5.67 -14.03
C GLY A 94 20.33 4.21 -13.84
N GLU A 95 20.98 3.92 -12.70
CA GLU A 95 21.65 2.63 -12.43
C GLU A 95 20.65 1.50 -12.16
N GLY A 96 20.22 0.81 -13.23
CA GLY A 96 19.40 -0.41 -13.16
C GLY A 96 19.88 -1.43 -12.10
N PRO A 97 21.19 -1.75 -12.00
CA PRO A 97 21.69 -2.67 -10.98
C PRO A 97 21.40 -2.21 -9.53
N GLY A 98 21.50 -0.91 -9.27
CA GLY A 98 21.19 -0.35 -7.95
C GLY A 98 19.71 -0.52 -7.58
N ARG A 99 18.82 -0.47 -8.57
CA ARG A 99 17.37 -0.69 -8.37
C ARG A 99 17.03 -2.15 -8.10
N ALA A 100 17.62 -3.07 -8.88
CA ALA A 100 17.48 -4.50 -8.60
C ALA A 100 17.97 -4.83 -7.19
N ALA A 101 19.15 -4.33 -6.80
CA ALA A 101 19.67 -4.51 -5.45
C ALA A 101 18.75 -3.93 -4.36
N ALA A 102 18.09 -2.80 -4.61
CA ALA A 102 17.12 -2.23 -3.68
C ALA A 102 15.87 -3.13 -3.54
N PHE A 103 15.35 -3.65 -4.66
CA PHE A 103 14.23 -4.59 -4.65
C PHE A 103 14.57 -5.87 -3.87
N HIS A 104 15.73 -6.48 -4.11
CA HIS A 104 16.15 -7.70 -3.40
C HIS A 104 16.29 -7.51 -1.89
N ARG A 105 16.74 -6.32 -1.44
CA ARG A 105 16.79 -5.99 -0.01
C ARG A 105 15.40 -5.79 0.60
N ALA A 106 14.49 -5.18 -0.15
CA ALA A 106 13.12 -4.93 0.31
C ALA A 106 12.27 -6.21 0.32
N HIS A 107 12.49 -7.11 -0.65
CA HIS A 107 11.69 -8.33 -0.85
C HIS A 107 12.58 -9.58 -0.97
N PRO A 108 13.27 -10.01 0.10
CA PRO A 108 14.15 -11.18 0.06
C PRO A 108 13.39 -12.46 -0.32
N GLY A 109 13.90 -13.21 -1.29
CA GLY A 109 13.29 -14.47 -1.75
C GLY A 109 12.02 -14.30 -2.59
N SER A 110 11.74 -13.08 -3.07
CA SER A 110 10.60 -12.82 -3.95
C SER A 110 10.67 -13.65 -5.24
N PRO A 111 9.57 -14.28 -5.68
CA PRO A 111 9.52 -14.98 -6.97
C PRO A 111 9.63 -14.03 -8.18
N LEU A 112 9.62 -12.72 -7.96
CA LEU A 112 9.77 -11.69 -8.99
C LEU A 112 11.23 -11.25 -9.19
N ALA A 113 12.16 -11.77 -8.37
CA ALA A 113 13.59 -11.45 -8.40
C ALA A 113 14.18 -11.55 -9.81
N ASP A 114 14.06 -12.72 -10.45
CA ASP A 114 14.60 -12.97 -11.79
C ASP A 114 14.06 -11.98 -12.82
N ARG A 115 12.76 -11.67 -12.74
CA ARG A 115 12.11 -10.73 -13.67
C ARG A 115 12.58 -9.29 -13.49
N VAL A 116 12.92 -8.91 -12.26
CA VAL A 116 13.53 -7.61 -11.95
C VAL A 116 14.97 -7.58 -12.48
N ASP A 117 15.75 -8.64 -12.25
CA ASP A 117 17.13 -8.74 -12.73
C ASP A 117 17.21 -8.66 -14.26
N ASP A 118 16.36 -9.41 -14.98
CA ASP A 118 16.25 -9.39 -16.44
C ASP A 118 15.98 -7.99 -17.00
N ALA A 119 15.22 -7.17 -16.27
CA ALA A 119 14.88 -5.82 -16.69
C ALA A 119 15.95 -4.78 -16.36
N CYS A 120 16.73 -5.02 -15.30
CA CYS A 120 17.58 -4.02 -14.67
C CYS A 120 19.08 -4.25 -14.88
N LEU A 121 19.50 -5.46 -15.23
CA LEU A 121 20.88 -5.75 -15.54
C LEU A 121 21.14 -5.53 -17.04
N PRO A 122 22.26 -4.91 -17.41
CA PRO A 122 22.63 -4.80 -18.81
C PRO A 122 22.83 -6.20 -19.37
N THR A 123 22.09 -6.55 -20.42
CA THR A 123 22.40 -7.74 -21.21
C THR A 123 23.74 -7.46 -21.91
N THR A 124 24.83 -8.00 -21.37
CA THR A 124 26.09 -8.12 -22.11
C THR A 124 25.80 -8.97 -23.33
N LYS A 125 25.67 -8.31 -24.48
CA LYS A 125 25.62 -8.95 -25.79
C LYS A 125 26.95 -8.72 -26.50
#